data_AF-A0A960IQT2-F1
#
_entry.id   AF-A0A960IQT2-F1
#
_cell.length_a   1.000
_cell.length_b   1.000
_cell.length_c   1.000
_cell.angle_alpha   90.00
_cell.angle_beta   90.00
_cell.angle_gamma   90.00
#
_symmetry.space_group_name_H-M   'P 1'
#
loop_
_entity.id
_entity.type
_entity.pdbx_description
1 polymer ?
#
loop_
_entity_poly.entity_id
_entity_poly.type
_entity_poly.pdbx_seq_one_letter_code
_entity_poly.pdbx_strand_id
1 'polypeptide(L)'
;MSTTTDKTIDLRTVEPIDLRTGTELGRTEYQRFVEALRDLDDAGWSSPTDCTEWTVRDLAGHVGAMMWSVSKVRRFAREQIQSARRAKAEGLDDPTDAMTAIQVERFAGRTESELIDTMNEL
;
A
#
# COMPACT_ATOMS: atom_id res chain seq x y z
N MET A 1 4.39 -1.11 -31.87
CA MET A 1 3.04 -0.83 -31.35
C MET A 1 2.59 -2.09 -30.64
N SER A 2 2.82 -2.20 -29.33
CA SER A 2 2.48 -3.39 -28.56
C SER A 2 1.02 -3.30 -28.11
N THR A 3 0.22 -4.26 -28.55
CA THR A 3 -1.19 -4.40 -28.19
C THR A 3 -1.27 -4.96 -26.78
N THR A 4 -1.53 -4.10 -25.78
CA THR A 4 -1.93 -4.56 -24.44
C THR A 4 -3.23 -5.34 -24.60
N THR A 5 -3.19 -6.64 -24.32
CA THR A 5 -4.40 -7.47 -24.29
C THR A 5 -5.22 -7.04 -23.08
N ASP A 6 -6.36 -6.41 -23.32
CA ASP A 6 -7.36 -6.13 -22.28
C ASP A 6 -7.89 -7.48 -21.75
N LYS A 7 -7.31 -7.94 -20.65
CA LYS A 7 -7.63 -9.21 -20.03
C LYS A 7 -8.70 -8.96 -18.98
N THR A 8 -9.94 -8.75 -19.44
CA THR A 8 -11.08 -8.67 -18.54
C THR A 8 -11.33 -10.04 -17.91
N ILE A 9 -11.32 -10.11 -16.57
CA ILE A 9 -11.67 -11.31 -15.80
C ILE A 9 -13.03 -11.07 -15.16
N ASP A 10 -13.96 -12.01 -15.33
CA ASP A 10 -15.22 -12.01 -14.58
C ASP A 10 -14.93 -12.39 -13.12
N LEU A 11 -15.11 -11.45 -12.18
CA LEU A 11 -14.85 -11.71 -10.75
C LEU A 11 -15.64 -12.91 -10.20
N ARG A 12 -16.77 -13.27 -10.82
CA ARG A 12 -17.58 -14.43 -10.43
C ARG A 12 -16.91 -15.76 -10.77
N THR A 13 -15.86 -15.77 -11.58
CA THR A 13 -15.07 -16.96 -11.92
C THR A 13 -13.80 -17.08 -11.06
N VAL A 14 -13.51 -16.09 -10.21
CA VAL A 14 -12.44 -16.19 -9.22
C VAL A 14 -12.99 -17.00 -8.05
N GLU A 15 -12.40 -18.18 -7.84
CA GLU A 15 -12.74 -19.04 -6.71
C GLU A 15 -12.52 -18.30 -5.38
N PRO A 16 -13.52 -18.27 -4.48
CA PRO A 16 -13.36 -17.66 -3.16
C PRO A 16 -12.25 -18.37 -2.38
N ILE A 17 -11.36 -17.59 -1.77
CA ILE A 17 -10.35 -18.12 -0.86
C ILE A 17 -10.83 -18.04 0.58
N ASP A 18 -10.49 -19.06 1.38
CA ASP A 18 -10.76 -19.03 2.81
C ASP A 18 -9.78 -18.08 3.55
N LEU A 19 -10.11 -17.74 4.80
CA LEU A 19 -9.31 -16.81 5.62
C LEU A 19 -7.85 -17.28 5.78
N ARG A 20 -7.63 -18.59 5.94
CA ARG A 20 -6.29 -19.15 6.14
C ARG A 20 -5.48 -19.02 4.86
N THR A 21 -6.03 -19.44 3.73
CA THR A 21 -5.39 -19.30 2.41
C THR A 21 -5.10 -17.84 2.09
N GLY A 22 -6.05 -16.94 2.34
CA GLY A 22 -5.83 -15.50 2.16
C GLY A 22 -4.70 -14.95 3.05
N THR A 23 -4.61 -15.41 4.30
CA THR A 23 -3.54 -15.01 5.23
C THR A 23 -2.17 -15.51 4.77
N GLU A 24 -2.08 -16.76 4.32
CA GLU A 24 -0.84 -17.37 3.83
C GLU A 24 -0.35 -16.70 2.54
N LEU A 25 -1.25 -16.44 1.60
CA LEU A 25 -0.96 -15.70 0.37
C LEU A 25 -0.50 -14.27 0.69
N GLY A 26 -1.25 -13.55 1.54
CA GLY A 26 -0.88 -12.19 1.94
C GLY A 26 0.52 -12.13 2.54
N ARG A 27 0.85 -13.04 3.48
CA ARG A 27 2.20 -13.13 4.05
C ARG A 27 3.26 -13.38 2.98
N THR A 28 3.00 -14.31 2.06
CA THR A 28 3.95 -14.64 0.98
C THR A 28 4.20 -13.44 0.08
N GLU A 29 3.15 -12.73 -0.32
CA GLU A 29 3.30 -11.55 -1.19
C GLU A 29 3.95 -10.38 -0.47
N TYR A 30 3.70 -10.16 0.82
CA TYR A 30 4.42 -9.15 1.59
C TYR A 30 5.92 -9.47 1.73
N GLN A 31 6.29 -10.75 1.90
CA GLN A 31 7.70 -11.16 1.92
C GLN A 31 8.38 -10.88 0.57
N ARG A 32 7.73 -11.27 -0.54
CA ARG A 32 8.24 -11.00 -1.90
C ARG A 32 8.37 -9.51 -2.18
N PHE A 33 7.41 -8.71 -1.70
CA PHE A 33 7.46 -7.25 -1.84
C PHE A 33 8.68 -6.66 -1.11
N VAL A 34 8.94 -7.09 0.13
CA VAL A 34 10.13 -6.65 0.88
C VAL A 34 11.42 -7.11 0.22
N GLU A 35 11.48 -8.34 -0.31
CA GLU A 35 12.63 -8.85 -1.05
C GLU A 35 12.90 -8.00 -2.31
N ALA A 36 11.86 -7.68 -3.09
CA ALA A 36 11.99 -6.82 -4.26
C ALA A 36 12.52 -5.43 -3.90
N LEU A 37 12.08 -4.84 -2.78
CA LEU A 37 12.56 -3.54 -2.31
C LEU A 37 14.03 -3.56 -1.87
N ARG A 38 14.52 -4.68 -1.32
CA ARG A 38 15.93 -4.84 -0.89
C ARG A 38 16.90 -4.87 -2.07
N ASP A 39 16.44 -5.27 -3.25
CA ASP A 39 17.25 -5.35 -4.46
C ASP A 39 17.36 -4.01 -5.20
N LEU A 40 16.64 -2.97 -4.75
CA LEU A 40 16.66 -1.64 -5.36
C LEU A 40 17.86 -0.81 -4.87
N ASP A 41 18.43 -0.04 -5.79
CA ASP A 41 19.34 1.08 -5.48
C ASP A 41 18.55 2.39 -5.32
N ASP A 42 19.25 3.49 -4.98
CA ASP A 42 18.66 4.82 -4.78
C ASP A 42 17.82 5.28 -5.99
N ALA A 43 18.25 4.92 -7.21
CA ALA A 43 17.54 5.24 -8.45
C ALA A 43 16.25 4.41 -8.58
N GLY A 44 16.29 3.13 -8.21
CA GLY A 44 15.12 2.26 -8.11
C GLY A 44 14.09 2.80 -7.13
N TRP A 45 14.51 3.23 -5.95
CA TRP A 45 13.63 3.84 -4.95
C TRP A 45 12.98 5.16 -5.41
N SER A 46 13.67 5.92 -6.25
CA SER A 46 13.19 7.19 -6.80
C SER A 46 12.43 7.03 -8.13
N SER A 47 12.33 5.80 -8.67
CA SER A 47 11.69 5.55 -9.96
C SER A 47 10.18 5.76 -9.89
N PRO A 48 9.54 6.26 -10.96
CA PRO A 48 8.09 6.43 -11.00
C PRO A 48 7.38 5.06 -11.02
N THR A 49 6.15 5.05 -10.52
CA THR A 49 5.24 3.89 -10.60
C THR A 49 4.14 4.13 -11.63
N ASP A 50 3.28 3.13 -11.86
CA ASP A 50 2.06 3.29 -12.67
C ASP A 50 1.11 4.34 -12.05
N CYS A 51 1.14 4.51 -10.72
CA CYS A 51 0.62 5.68 -10.04
C CYS A 51 1.63 6.82 -10.25
N THR A 52 1.46 7.58 -11.34
CA THR A 52 2.48 8.56 -11.81
C THR A 52 2.84 9.65 -10.80
N GLU A 53 2.00 9.87 -9.80
CA GLU A 53 2.26 10.80 -8.70
C GLU A 53 3.23 10.25 -7.64
N TRP A 54 3.53 8.94 -7.69
CA TRP A 54 4.29 8.23 -6.67
C TRP A 54 5.57 7.63 -7.24
N THR A 55 6.63 7.82 -6.48
CA THR A 55 7.85 7.01 -6.61
C THR A 55 7.65 5.65 -5.95
N VAL A 56 8.57 4.71 -6.19
CA VAL A 56 8.60 3.42 -5.46
C VAL A 56 8.65 3.63 -3.96
N ARG A 57 9.35 4.67 -3.48
CA ARG A 57 9.38 5.04 -2.06
C ARG A 57 8.01 5.40 -1.51
N ASP A 58 7.22 6.17 -2.24
CA ASP A 58 5.87 6.56 -1.82
C ASP A 58 4.95 5.34 -1.77
N LEU A 59 5.04 4.45 -2.77
CA LEU A 59 4.29 3.20 -2.81
C LEU A 59 4.66 2.27 -1.64
N ALA A 60 5.95 2.10 -1.35
CA ALA A 60 6.42 1.32 -0.20
C ALA A 60 5.95 1.94 1.13
N GLY A 61 5.95 3.27 1.22
CA GLY A 61 5.40 4.02 2.35
C GLY A 61 3.91 3.74 2.56
N HIS A 62 3.11 3.78 1.50
CA HIS A 62 1.69 3.45 1.54
C HIS A 62 1.44 2.01 2.01
N VAL A 63 2.09 1.03 1.39
CA VAL A 63 1.93 -0.39 1.73
C VAL A 63 2.33 -0.66 3.18
N GLY A 64 3.52 -0.19 3.59
CA GLY A 64 4.01 -0.36 4.96
C GLY A 64 3.13 0.34 6.00
N ALA A 65 2.62 1.54 5.69
CA ALA A 65 1.69 2.25 6.56
C ALA A 65 0.38 1.47 6.75
N MET A 66 -0.20 0.94 5.66
CA MET A 66 -1.43 0.18 5.73
C MET A 66 -1.25 -1.12 6.53
N MET A 67 -0.18 -1.88 6.26
CA MET A 67 0.16 -3.09 7.03
C MET A 67 0.28 -2.79 8.53
N TRP A 68 1.02 -1.72 8.86
CA TRP A 68 1.22 -1.34 10.25
C TRP A 68 -0.07 -0.88 10.92
N SER A 69 -0.92 -0.15 10.21
CA SER A 69 -2.20 0.32 10.72
C SER A 69 -3.18 -0.80 11.02
N VAL A 70 -3.34 -1.77 10.10
CA VAL A 70 -4.23 -2.91 10.32
C VAL A 70 -3.74 -3.82 11.45
N SER A 71 -2.42 -3.89 11.70
CA SER A 71 -1.86 -4.60 12.85
C SER A 71 -2.19 -3.95 14.21
N LYS A 72 -2.61 -2.68 14.22
CA LYS A 72 -2.89 -1.88 15.41
C LYS A 72 -4.31 -1.32 15.36
N VAL A 73 -5.31 -2.09 15.82
CA VAL A 73 -6.76 -1.73 15.79
C VAL A 73 -7.05 -0.27 16.21
N ARG A 74 -6.47 0.21 17.31
CA ARG A 74 -6.68 1.60 17.78
C ARG A 74 -6.16 2.64 16.82
N ARG A 75 -5.07 2.34 16.10
CA ARG A 75 -4.49 3.21 15.08
C ARG A 75 -5.36 3.24 13.85
N PHE A 76 -5.75 2.06 13.36
CA PHE A 76 -6.64 1.95 12.21
C PHE A 76 -7.93 2.77 12.40
N ALA A 77 -8.55 2.67 13.58
CA ALA A 77 -9.72 3.48 13.91
C ALA A 77 -9.44 5.01 13.89
N ARG A 78 -8.27 5.45 14.37
CA ARG A 78 -7.89 6.87 14.32
C ARG A 78 -7.66 7.34 12.89
N GLU A 79 -7.07 6.52 12.04
CA GLU A 79 -6.85 6.84 10.64
C GLU A 79 -8.15 6.95 9.87
N GLN A 80 -9.11 6.05 10.11
CA GLN A 80 -10.47 6.15 9.55
C GLN A 80 -11.17 7.46 9.96
N ILE A 81 -11.00 7.90 11.21
CA ILE A 81 -11.55 9.18 11.67
C ILE A 81 -10.83 10.36 10.99
N GLN A 82 -9.51 10.28 10.85
CA GLN A 82 -8.70 11.34 10.25
C GLN A 82 -9.00 11.49 8.75
N SER A 83 -9.09 10.37 8.03
CA SER A 83 -9.42 10.35 6.60
C SER A 83 -10.83 10.87 6.34
N ALA A 84 -11.82 10.44 7.12
CA ALA A 84 -13.19 10.95 7.01
C ALA A 84 -13.29 12.47 7.27
N ARG A 85 -12.52 12.99 8.23
CA ARG A 85 -12.47 14.43 8.51
C ARG A 85 -11.82 15.21 7.37
N ARG A 86 -10.70 14.71 6.82
CA ARG A 86 -9.99 15.34 5.70
C ARG A 86 -10.86 15.33 4.43
N ALA A 87 -11.43 14.18 4.08
CA ALA A 87 -12.36 14.05 2.95
C ALA A 87 -13.53 15.03 3.06
N LYS A 88 -14.16 15.14 4.24
CA LYS A 88 -15.22 16.12 4.48
C LYS A 88 -14.75 17.57 4.32
N ALA A 89 -13.55 17.90 4.77
CA ALA A 89 -12.99 19.25 4.62
C ALA A 89 -12.68 19.59 3.16
N GLU A 90 -12.33 18.59 2.36
CA GLU A 90 -12.01 18.69 0.93
C GLU A 90 -13.26 18.51 0.02
N GLY A 91 -14.42 18.18 0.59
CA GLY A 91 -15.67 17.97 -0.16
C GLY A 91 -15.73 16.65 -0.92
N LEU A 92 -14.99 15.63 -0.47
CA LEU A 92 -14.93 14.30 -1.07
C LEU A 92 -15.93 13.34 -0.41
N ASP A 93 -16.59 12.53 -1.24
CA ASP A 93 -17.56 11.50 -0.79
C ASP A 93 -16.87 10.20 -0.32
N ASP A 94 -15.66 9.93 -0.79
CA ASP A 94 -14.86 8.76 -0.44
C ASP A 94 -13.58 9.18 0.32
N PRO A 95 -13.36 8.68 1.55
CA PRO A 95 -12.15 8.98 2.31
C PRO A 95 -10.91 8.17 1.88
N THR A 96 -11.01 7.29 0.88
CA THR A 96 -9.90 6.44 0.44
C THR A 96 -8.68 7.25 0.00
N ASP A 97 -8.87 8.27 -0.84
CA ASP A 97 -7.77 9.14 -1.29
C ASP A 97 -7.16 9.91 -0.11
N ALA A 98 -8.00 10.41 0.78
CA ALA A 98 -7.56 11.12 1.98
C ALA A 98 -6.76 10.20 2.93
N MET A 99 -7.18 8.95 3.10
CA MET A 99 -6.45 7.94 3.89
C MET A 99 -5.10 7.63 3.27
N THR A 100 -5.08 7.44 1.96
CA THR A 100 -3.88 7.14 1.18
C THR A 100 -2.87 8.29 1.28
N ALA A 101 -3.32 9.54 1.12
CA ALA A 101 -2.47 10.72 1.30
C ALA A 101 -1.85 10.78 2.72
N ILE A 102 -2.65 10.52 3.77
CA ILE A 102 -2.15 10.48 5.16
C ILE A 102 -1.06 9.42 5.34
N GLN A 103 -1.17 8.27 4.67
CA GLN A 103 -0.20 7.18 4.75
C GLN A 103 1.11 7.55 4.05
N VAL A 104 1.04 8.07 2.83
CA VAL A 104 2.21 8.56 2.07
C VAL A 104 2.92 9.68 2.83
N GLU A 105 2.19 10.73 3.25
CA GLU A 105 2.73 11.87 4.01
C GLU A 105 3.46 11.43 5.29
N ARG A 106 2.90 10.43 6.00
CA ARG A 106 3.49 9.94 7.25
C ARG A 106 4.82 9.21 7.05
N PHE A 107 4.98 8.55 5.90
CA PHE A 107 6.15 7.72 5.61
C PHE A 107 7.16 8.42 4.71
N ALA A 108 6.82 9.58 4.13
CA ALA A 108 7.68 10.36 3.23
C ALA A 108 9.07 10.70 3.82
N GLY A 109 9.18 10.86 5.15
CA GLY A 109 10.44 11.18 5.82
C GLY A 109 11.30 9.97 6.22
N ARG A 110 10.83 8.74 5.97
CA ARG A 110 11.55 7.52 6.38
C ARG A 110 12.63 7.15 5.38
N THR A 111 13.73 6.66 5.90
CA THR A 111 14.76 5.96 5.14
C THR A 111 14.23 4.63 4.58
N GLU A 112 14.89 4.11 3.56
CA GLU A 112 14.50 2.85 2.91
C GLU A 112 14.56 1.68 3.89
N SER A 113 15.58 1.68 4.75
CA SER A 113 15.69 0.70 5.83
C SER A 113 14.54 0.80 6.83
N GLU A 114 14.14 2.01 7.24
CA GLU A 114 13.00 2.18 8.15
C GLU A 114 11.66 1.73 7.53
N LEU A 115 11.50 1.89 6.22
CA LEU A 115 10.35 1.37 5.48
C LEU A 115 10.33 -0.16 5.48
N ILE A 116 11.47 -0.77 5.13
CA ILE A 116 11.64 -2.23 5.13
C ILE A 116 11.45 -2.82 6.53
N ASP A 117 12.04 -2.21 7.55
CA ASP A 117 11.96 -2.67 8.94
C ASP A 117 10.51 -2.65 9.45
N THR A 118 9.76 -1.60 9.11
CA THR A 118 8.33 -1.53 9.47
C THR A 118 7.53 -2.69 8.92
N MET A 119 7.86 -3.16 7.71
CA MET A 119 7.17 -4.29 7.09
C MET A 119 7.63 -5.65 7.66
N ASN A 120 8.89 -5.77 8.11
CA ASN A 120 9.41 -7.00 8.74
C ASN A 120 8.91 -7.21 10.18
N GLU A 121 8.52 -6.14 10.87
CA GLU A 121 8.03 -6.19 12.25
C GLU A 121 6.56 -6.69 12.40
N LEU A 122 5.90 -7.06 11.29
CA LEU A 122 4.48 -7.38 11.20
C LEU A 122 4.22 -8.83 10.79
#